data_AF-A0A970Y616-F1
#
_entry.id   AF-A0A970Y616-F1
#
_cell.length_a   1.000
_cell.length_b   1.000
_cell.length_c   1.000
_cell.angle_alpha   90.00
_cell.angle_beta   90.00
_cell.angle_gamma   90.00
#
_symmetry.space_group_name_H-M   'P 1'
#
loop_
_entity.id
_entity.type
_entity.pdbx_description
1 polymer ?
#
loop_
_entity_poly.entity_id
_entity_poly.type
_entity_poly.pdbx_seq_one_letter_code
_entity_poly.pdbx_strand_id
1 'polypeptide(L)'
;MACITAATKLIALLGHPVAHSLSPAMQNAALRVCGVPAVYLAFDVTPSNLPEAVGALRALNALGANVTLPHKQAIIPLLDAVEPQAARIGSVNTVVNRDGHLVGHNTDSAGFLGVLRSQWHGSPSETGVLLLGAGGAARAVAAALADWGVAGLLLWNRTPQRAEELAQAVRNWGLRNCRVVTADGLREAASTAGLIINATSAGICDPNVKDLGLADDIFHEGQFVMDLRYGGHTLVTAARDSGAVVMDGWEMLVQQAVLSFELWTGAKAPGEAMRAAAPSAE
;
A
#
# COMPACT_ATOMS: atom_id res chain seq x y z
N MET A 1 29.70 7.09 5.12
CA MET A 1 28.47 7.26 5.92
C MET A 1 28.38 8.73 6.30
N ALA A 2 27.26 9.42 6.03
CA ALA A 2 27.00 10.66 6.74
C ALA A 2 26.85 10.31 8.22
N CYS A 3 27.67 10.90 9.08
CA CYS A 3 27.72 10.56 10.50
C CYS A 3 26.43 11.02 11.19
N ILE A 4 25.86 10.20 12.07
CA ILE A 4 24.72 10.61 12.91
C ILE A 4 25.25 11.64 13.92
N THR A 5 24.59 12.78 14.02
CA THR A 5 24.96 13.88 14.92
C THR A 5 23.78 14.29 15.79
N ALA A 6 24.01 15.22 16.73
CA ALA A 6 22.93 15.79 17.55
C ALA A 6 21.85 16.54 16.72
N ALA A 7 22.15 16.89 15.47
CA ALA A 7 21.19 17.53 14.56
C ALA A 7 20.36 16.53 13.74
N THR A 8 20.70 15.24 13.76
CA THR A 8 20.03 14.23 12.93
C THR A 8 18.59 14.01 13.40
N LYS A 9 17.63 14.12 12.48
CA LYS A 9 16.19 13.91 12.74
C LYS A 9 15.76 12.46 12.54
N LEU A 10 14.63 12.09 13.13
CA LEU A 10 14.01 10.78 12.97
C LEU A 10 12.89 10.83 11.93
N ILE A 11 12.81 9.81 11.08
CA ILE A 11 11.60 9.38 10.36
C ILE A 11 11.29 7.96 10.80
N ALA A 12 10.04 7.67 11.15
CA ALA A 12 9.62 6.36 11.64
C ALA A 12 8.87 5.55 10.58
N LEU A 13 8.84 4.22 10.72
CA LEU A 13 7.78 3.36 10.22
C LEU A 13 7.03 2.81 11.43
N LEU A 14 5.72 3.05 11.50
CA LEU A 14 4.84 2.53 12.54
C LEU A 14 3.96 1.41 11.97
N GLY A 15 4.02 0.23 12.55
CA GLY A 15 3.19 -0.92 12.13
C GLY A 15 3.40 -2.11 13.04
N HIS A 16 2.72 -3.21 12.76
CA HIS A 16 2.91 -4.47 13.47
C HIS A 16 2.47 -5.70 12.65
N PRO A 17 3.37 -6.66 12.34
CA PRO A 17 4.82 -6.60 12.48
C PRO A 17 5.50 -5.78 11.36
N VAL A 18 6.72 -5.27 11.57
CA VAL A 18 7.46 -4.47 10.56
C VAL A 18 8.93 -4.85 10.34
N ALA A 19 9.45 -5.86 11.05
CA ALA A 19 10.87 -6.24 10.96
C ALA A 19 11.34 -6.63 9.54
N HIS A 20 10.43 -7.07 8.69
CA HIS A 20 10.68 -7.47 7.30
C HIS A 20 10.61 -6.29 6.30
N SER A 21 10.36 -5.06 6.77
CA SER A 21 10.17 -3.93 5.86
C SER A 21 11.48 -3.56 5.14
N LEU A 22 11.40 -3.38 3.83
CA LEU A 22 12.51 -2.84 3.03
C LEU A 22 12.59 -1.31 3.07
N SER A 23 11.58 -0.64 3.64
CA SER A 23 11.49 0.83 3.70
C SER A 23 12.70 1.50 4.36
N PRO A 24 13.27 0.97 5.49
CA PRO A 24 14.47 1.54 6.07
C PRO A 24 15.67 1.54 5.11
N ALA A 25 15.86 0.50 4.30
CA ALA A 25 16.97 0.45 3.36
C ALA A 25 16.82 1.51 2.26
N MET A 26 15.64 1.60 1.63
CA MET A 26 15.35 2.57 0.58
C MET A 26 15.46 4.01 1.08
N GLN A 27 14.81 4.32 2.20
CA GLN A 27 14.71 5.68 2.71
C GLN A 27 16.08 6.18 3.21
N ASN A 28 16.86 5.35 3.90
CA ASN A 28 18.20 5.74 4.33
C ASN A 28 19.17 5.89 3.14
N ALA A 29 18.97 5.15 2.04
CA ALA A 29 19.74 5.37 0.81
C ALA A 29 19.41 6.73 0.20
N ALA A 30 18.12 7.08 0.10
CA ALA A 30 17.68 8.38 -0.39
C ALA A 30 18.19 9.56 0.46
N LEU A 31 18.04 9.46 1.78
CA LEU A 31 18.52 10.46 2.73
C LEU A 31 20.03 10.72 2.57
N ARG A 32 20.80 9.66 2.35
CA ARG A 32 22.26 9.76 2.14
C ARG A 32 22.60 10.45 0.82
N VAL A 33 21.95 10.08 -0.27
CA VAL A 33 22.19 10.67 -1.60
C VAL A 33 21.82 12.15 -1.61
N CYS A 34 20.73 12.54 -0.95
CA CYS A 34 20.27 13.93 -0.87
C CYS A 34 20.96 14.75 0.24
N GLY A 35 21.84 14.15 1.04
CA GLY A 35 22.51 14.84 2.15
C GLY A 35 21.55 15.33 3.25
N VAL A 36 20.38 14.72 3.41
CA VAL A 36 19.40 15.09 4.42
C VAL A 36 19.86 14.54 5.77
N PRO A 37 20.00 15.37 6.83
CA PRO A 37 20.45 14.94 8.15
C PRO A 37 19.30 14.25 8.91
N ALA A 38 18.85 13.10 8.42
CA ALA A 38 17.85 12.27 9.09
C ALA A 38 18.19 10.78 8.99
N VAL A 39 17.55 9.98 9.84
CA VAL A 39 17.59 8.52 9.81
C VAL A 39 16.17 7.97 9.78
N TYR A 40 15.96 6.92 8.99
CA TYR A 40 14.71 6.20 8.92
C TYR A 40 14.80 4.89 9.72
N LEU A 41 13.89 4.66 10.67
CA LEU A 41 13.84 3.45 11.49
C LEU A 41 12.44 2.84 11.53
N ALA A 42 12.35 1.53 11.67
CA ALA A 42 11.09 0.81 11.84
C ALA A 42 10.83 0.47 13.31
N PHE A 43 9.60 0.74 13.76
CA PHE A 43 9.15 0.51 15.12
C PHE A 43 7.95 -0.42 15.12
N ASP A 44 8.09 -1.55 15.80
CA ASP A 44 7.01 -2.50 16.00
C ASP A 44 6.06 -1.98 17.08
N VAL A 45 4.92 -1.42 16.65
CA VAL A 45 3.95 -0.74 17.50
C VAL A 45 2.66 -1.52 17.49
N THR A 46 2.26 -2.09 18.63
CA THR A 46 0.96 -2.77 18.74
C THR A 46 -0.19 -1.77 18.62
N PRO A 47 -1.43 -2.21 18.28
CA PRO A 47 -2.60 -1.30 18.22
C PRO A 47 -2.83 -0.50 19.50
N SER A 48 -2.55 -1.09 20.67
CA SER A 48 -2.70 -0.41 21.97
C SER A 48 -1.71 0.73 22.17
N ASN A 49 -0.52 0.65 21.55
CA ASN A 49 0.57 1.61 21.74
C ASN A 49 0.61 2.69 20.65
N LEU A 50 -0.34 2.65 19.69
CA LEU A 50 -0.38 3.61 18.59
C LEU A 50 -0.54 5.07 19.08
N PRO A 51 -1.42 5.40 20.04
CA PRO A 51 -1.54 6.76 20.56
C PRO A 51 -0.23 7.29 21.14
N GLU A 52 0.48 6.48 21.93
CA GLU A 52 1.77 6.84 22.53
C GLU A 52 2.85 7.03 21.46
N ALA A 53 2.89 6.15 20.46
CA ALA A 53 3.84 6.27 19.35
C ALA A 53 3.62 7.57 18.56
N VAL A 54 2.36 7.95 18.31
CA VAL A 54 2.01 9.22 17.64
C VAL A 54 2.38 10.43 18.52
N GLY A 55 2.17 10.34 19.84
CA GLY A 55 2.65 11.34 20.80
C GLY A 55 4.16 11.50 20.77
N ALA A 56 4.90 10.39 20.66
CA ALA A 56 6.36 10.40 20.59
C ALA A 56 6.89 11.09 19.33
N LEU A 57 6.20 11.01 18.18
CA LEU A 57 6.59 11.76 16.97
C LEU A 57 6.68 13.28 17.25
N ARG A 58 5.72 13.81 18.03
CA ARG A 58 5.72 15.22 18.45
C ARG A 58 6.84 15.49 19.45
N ALA A 59 6.93 14.69 20.50
CA ALA A 59 7.89 14.89 21.59
C ALA A 59 9.35 14.82 21.12
N LEU A 60 9.66 13.93 20.17
CA LEU A 60 10.99 13.76 19.61
C LEU A 60 11.29 14.75 18.47
N ASN A 61 10.31 15.58 18.09
CA ASN A 61 10.39 16.45 16.92
C ASN A 61 10.88 15.68 15.67
N ALA A 62 10.26 14.51 15.45
CA ALA A 62 10.51 13.69 14.27
C ALA A 62 10.00 14.40 13.01
N LEU A 63 10.59 14.15 11.84
CA LEU A 63 10.09 14.72 10.57
C LEU A 63 8.74 14.14 10.15
N GLY A 64 8.44 12.91 10.59
CA GLY A 64 7.21 12.23 10.26
C GLY A 64 7.33 10.72 10.42
N ALA A 65 6.37 10.02 9.83
CA ALA A 65 6.36 8.57 9.82
C ALA A 65 5.69 8.00 8.57
N ASN A 66 6.13 6.86 8.08
CA ASN A 66 5.22 5.95 7.40
C ASN A 66 4.38 5.18 8.41
N VAL A 67 3.21 4.76 7.97
CA VAL A 67 2.24 3.98 8.73
C VAL A 67 1.83 2.78 7.89
N THR A 68 1.92 1.58 8.46
CA THR A 68 1.48 0.37 7.78
C THR A 68 0.47 -0.40 8.60
N LEU A 69 0.11 -1.60 8.15
CA LEU A 69 -0.81 -2.49 8.86
C LEU A 69 -0.40 -2.64 10.35
N PRO A 70 -1.36 -2.67 11.28
CA PRO A 70 -2.81 -2.50 11.08
C PRO A 70 -3.28 -1.02 11.19
N HIS A 71 -2.37 -0.06 11.24
CA HIS A 71 -2.63 1.30 11.77
C HIS A 71 -3.16 2.32 10.76
N LYS A 72 -3.13 2.04 9.46
CA LYS A 72 -3.41 3.04 8.42
C LYS A 72 -4.77 3.76 8.57
N GLN A 73 -5.77 3.10 9.16
CA GLN A 73 -7.07 3.72 9.46
C GLN A 73 -7.13 4.24 10.90
N ALA A 74 -6.55 3.49 11.84
CA ALA A 74 -6.60 3.80 13.28
C ALA A 74 -5.79 5.06 13.65
N ILE A 75 -4.82 5.46 12.83
CA ILE A 75 -4.02 6.66 13.09
C ILE A 75 -4.80 7.96 12.83
N ILE A 76 -5.79 7.95 11.93
CA ILE A 76 -6.54 9.15 11.50
C ILE A 76 -7.03 10.02 12.66
N PRO A 77 -7.73 9.48 13.68
CA PRO A 77 -8.22 10.30 14.80
C PRO A 77 -7.10 10.85 15.73
N LEU A 78 -5.84 10.43 15.55
CA LEU A 78 -4.69 10.86 16.35
C LEU A 78 -3.89 12.00 15.70
N LEU A 79 -4.25 12.36 14.46
CA LEU A 79 -3.61 13.41 13.66
C LEU A 79 -4.35 14.74 13.81
N ASP A 80 -3.63 15.83 13.60
CA ASP A 80 -4.18 17.19 13.69
C ASP A 80 -4.93 17.57 12.40
N ALA A 81 -4.47 17.05 11.26
CA ALA A 81 -5.14 17.21 9.97
C ALA A 81 -4.90 15.99 9.07
N VAL A 82 -5.76 15.83 8.08
CA VAL A 82 -5.62 14.82 7.03
C VAL A 82 -5.86 15.50 5.68
N GLU A 83 -4.97 15.26 4.73
CA GLU A 83 -5.07 15.79 3.37
C GLU A 83 -6.37 15.29 2.71
N PRO A 84 -7.12 16.14 1.97
CA PRO A 84 -8.39 15.78 1.32
C PRO A 84 -8.42 14.40 0.65
N GLN A 85 -7.38 14.01 -0.08
CA GLN A 85 -7.34 12.70 -0.73
C GLN A 85 -7.26 11.57 0.31
N ALA A 86 -6.38 11.69 1.32
CA ALA A 86 -6.25 10.69 2.37
C ALA A 86 -7.52 10.59 3.24
N ALA A 87 -8.20 11.72 3.47
CA ALA A 87 -9.49 11.77 4.18
C ALA A 87 -10.59 11.07 3.38
N ARG A 88 -10.69 11.33 2.07
CA ARG A 88 -11.63 10.63 1.16
C ARG A 88 -11.36 9.13 1.16
N ILE A 89 -10.09 8.73 1.08
CA ILE A 89 -9.64 7.33 1.12
C ILE A 89 -9.82 6.72 2.51
N GLY A 90 -9.96 7.50 3.58
CA GLY A 90 -10.05 6.99 4.95
C GLY A 90 -8.85 6.11 5.34
N SER A 91 -7.66 6.40 4.82
CA SER A 91 -6.43 5.65 5.12
C SER A 91 -5.21 6.55 4.96
N VAL A 92 -4.32 6.54 5.94
CA VAL A 92 -3.06 7.29 5.99
C VAL A 92 -1.90 6.30 6.04
N ASN A 93 -0.94 6.42 5.12
CA ASN A 93 0.31 5.66 5.13
C ASN A 93 1.54 6.56 5.34
N THR A 94 1.38 7.89 5.35
CA THR A 94 2.45 8.87 5.52
C THR A 94 1.98 10.02 6.40
N VAL A 95 2.73 10.33 7.44
CA VAL A 95 2.51 11.46 8.34
C VAL A 95 3.67 12.42 8.17
N VAL A 96 3.36 13.71 8.00
CA VAL A 96 4.34 14.80 7.99
C VAL A 96 4.16 15.61 9.26
N ASN A 97 5.25 15.82 10.00
CA ASN A 97 5.25 16.66 11.19
C ASN A 97 5.74 18.08 10.84
N ARG A 98 4.90 19.08 11.04
CA ARG A 98 5.24 20.50 10.88
C ARG A 98 5.19 21.16 12.25
N ASP A 99 6.34 21.21 12.91
CA ASP A 99 6.51 21.86 14.22
C ASP A 99 5.50 21.38 15.28
N GLY A 100 5.23 20.07 15.32
CA GLY A 100 4.29 19.42 16.24
C GLY A 100 2.89 19.22 15.67
N HIS A 101 2.58 19.81 14.52
CA HIS A 101 1.32 19.62 13.79
C HIS A 101 1.44 18.44 12.82
N LEU A 102 0.76 17.33 13.11
CA LEU A 102 0.83 16.09 12.34
C LEU A 102 -0.25 16.06 11.26
N VAL A 103 0.18 16.00 10.00
CA VAL A 103 -0.69 15.93 8.82
C VAL A 103 -0.59 14.55 8.16
N GLY A 104 -1.73 13.90 7.97
CA GLY A 104 -1.83 12.60 7.32
C GLY A 104 -1.99 12.68 5.80
N HIS A 105 -1.26 11.84 5.08
CA HIS A 105 -1.24 11.69 3.63
C HIS A 105 -1.40 10.21 3.23
N ASN A 106 -1.79 9.99 1.97
CA ASN A 106 -1.84 8.68 1.35
C ASN A 106 -1.03 8.68 0.06
N THR A 107 0.13 8.03 0.06
CA THR A 107 0.99 7.87 -1.12
C THR A 107 0.79 6.53 -1.84
N ASP A 108 0.12 5.57 -1.20
CA ASP A 108 -0.19 4.27 -1.79
C ASP A 108 -1.05 4.41 -3.06
N SER A 109 -2.07 5.28 -3.03
CA SER A 109 -3.00 5.46 -4.16
C SER A 109 -2.30 5.94 -5.42
N ALA A 110 -1.48 6.98 -5.30
CA ALA A 110 -0.72 7.54 -6.42
C ALA A 110 0.41 6.59 -6.85
N GLY A 111 1.11 5.96 -5.89
CA GLY A 111 2.15 4.98 -6.17
C GLY A 111 1.61 3.79 -6.97
N PHE A 112 0.51 3.19 -6.51
CA PHE A 112 -0.18 2.09 -7.20
C PHE A 112 -0.56 2.47 -8.64
N LEU A 113 -1.25 3.60 -8.82
CA LEU A 113 -1.74 4.02 -10.13
C LEU A 113 -0.60 4.32 -11.11
N GLY A 114 0.50 4.90 -10.63
CA GLY A 114 1.70 5.15 -11.43
C GLY A 114 2.32 3.84 -11.95
N VAL A 115 2.41 2.82 -11.09
CA VAL A 115 2.92 1.51 -11.48
C VAL A 115 1.98 0.84 -12.48
N LEU A 116 0.69 0.74 -12.15
CA LEU A 116 -0.26 0.05 -12.99
C LEU A 116 -0.33 0.66 -14.40
N ARG A 117 -0.32 2.00 -14.52
CA ARG A 117 -0.31 2.69 -15.83
C ARG A 117 0.94 2.46 -16.67
N SER A 118 2.09 2.21 -16.03
CA SER A 118 3.34 1.99 -16.77
C SER A 118 3.49 0.55 -17.26
N GLN A 119 2.68 -0.38 -16.73
CA GLN A 119 2.89 -1.82 -16.91
C GLN A 119 1.68 -2.53 -17.53
N TRP A 120 0.47 -2.02 -17.29
CA TRP A 120 -0.75 -2.54 -17.88
C TRP A 120 -1.26 -1.59 -18.97
N HIS A 121 -1.46 -2.14 -20.17
CA HIS A 121 -1.82 -1.40 -21.37
C HIS A 121 -3.26 -1.65 -21.84
N GLY A 122 -4.10 -2.23 -20.98
CA GLY A 122 -5.53 -2.45 -21.27
C GLY A 122 -6.38 -1.17 -21.12
N SER A 123 -7.65 -1.28 -21.47
CA SER A 123 -8.62 -0.18 -21.37
C SER A 123 -9.34 -0.23 -20.02
N PRO A 124 -9.14 0.76 -19.12
CA PRO A 124 -9.80 0.77 -17.81
C PRO A 124 -11.33 0.69 -17.92
N SER A 125 -11.92 1.48 -18.81
CA SER A 125 -13.37 1.58 -19.00
C SER A 125 -14.03 0.31 -19.56
N GLU A 126 -13.24 -0.66 -20.00
CA GLU A 126 -13.71 -1.95 -20.52
C GLU A 126 -13.32 -3.13 -19.61
N THR A 127 -12.55 -2.87 -18.55
CA THR A 127 -11.97 -3.93 -17.72
C THR A 127 -12.67 -4.05 -16.37
N GLY A 128 -13.17 -5.25 -16.09
CA GLY A 128 -13.61 -5.64 -14.75
C GLY A 128 -12.41 -5.97 -13.85
N VAL A 129 -12.43 -5.45 -12.63
CA VAL A 129 -11.35 -5.64 -11.65
C VAL A 129 -11.84 -6.44 -10.45
N LEU A 130 -11.07 -7.42 -10.02
CA LEU A 130 -11.22 -8.08 -8.73
C LEU A 130 -10.16 -7.56 -7.76
N LEU A 131 -10.59 -6.97 -6.64
CA LEU A 131 -9.71 -6.54 -5.56
C LEU A 131 -9.94 -7.42 -4.32
N LEU A 132 -8.87 -8.06 -3.89
CA LEU A 132 -8.83 -8.93 -2.71
C LEU A 132 -8.34 -8.11 -1.52
N GLY A 133 -9.18 -7.95 -0.51
CA GLY A 133 -8.93 -7.23 0.73
C GLY A 133 -9.79 -5.98 0.90
N ALA A 134 -9.96 -5.58 2.17
CA ALA A 134 -10.64 -4.34 2.57
C ALA A 134 -9.85 -3.60 3.68
N GLY A 135 -8.52 -3.67 3.59
CA GLY A 135 -7.59 -2.94 4.46
C GLY A 135 -7.24 -1.55 3.93
N GLY A 136 -6.34 -0.84 4.62
CA GLY A 136 -5.92 0.51 4.20
C GLY A 136 -5.29 0.57 2.81
N ALA A 137 -4.49 -0.45 2.43
CA ALA A 137 -3.94 -0.57 1.08
C ALA A 137 -5.06 -0.80 0.03
N ALA A 138 -5.99 -1.71 0.31
CA ALA A 138 -7.15 -1.95 -0.56
C ALA A 138 -8.01 -0.70 -0.74
N ARG A 139 -8.22 0.10 0.32
CA ARG A 139 -8.90 1.40 0.21
C ARG A 139 -8.20 2.35 -0.76
N ALA A 140 -6.87 2.43 -0.68
CA ALA A 140 -6.07 3.29 -1.57
C ALA A 140 -6.12 2.81 -3.03
N VAL A 141 -5.99 1.50 -3.26
CA VAL A 141 -6.16 0.88 -4.60
C VAL A 141 -7.55 1.14 -5.16
N ALA A 142 -8.60 0.88 -4.38
CA ALA A 142 -9.97 1.08 -4.83
C ALA A 142 -10.27 2.54 -5.20
N ALA A 143 -9.70 3.50 -4.45
CA ALA A 143 -9.81 4.91 -4.79
C ALA A 143 -9.07 5.25 -6.09
N ALA A 144 -7.85 4.73 -6.27
CA ALA A 144 -7.09 4.89 -7.50
C ALA A 144 -7.83 4.32 -8.73
N LEU A 145 -8.44 3.13 -8.60
CA LEU A 145 -9.22 2.50 -9.67
C LEU A 145 -10.51 3.28 -9.98
N ALA A 146 -11.18 3.81 -8.95
CA ALA A 146 -12.35 4.66 -9.13
C ALA A 146 -11.98 5.96 -9.86
N ASP A 147 -10.87 6.61 -9.48
CA ASP A 147 -10.36 7.81 -10.14
C ASP A 147 -9.88 7.53 -11.57
N TRP A 148 -9.43 6.30 -11.84
CA TRP A 148 -9.03 5.89 -13.19
C TRP A 148 -10.21 5.56 -14.11
N GLY A 149 -11.39 5.25 -13.55
CA GLY A 149 -12.60 4.96 -14.31
C GLY A 149 -12.67 3.54 -14.86
N VAL A 150 -12.37 2.54 -14.02
CA VAL A 150 -12.53 1.13 -14.41
C VAL A 150 -14.00 0.77 -14.68
N ALA A 151 -14.26 -0.22 -15.54
CA ALA A 151 -15.63 -0.63 -15.92
C ALA A 151 -16.45 -1.13 -14.73
N GLY A 152 -15.79 -1.81 -13.79
CA GLY A 152 -16.41 -2.29 -12.57
C GLY A 152 -15.38 -2.85 -11.58
N LEU A 153 -15.76 -2.85 -10.30
CA LEU A 153 -14.93 -3.33 -9.21
C LEU A 153 -15.66 -4.38 -8.38
N LEU A 154 -15.15 -5.59 -8.39
CA LEU A 154 -15.53 -6.69 -7.52
C LEU A 154 -14.61 -6.68 -6.29
N LEU A 155 -15.20 -6.66 -5.10
CA LEU A 155 -14.47 -6.64 -3.83
C LEU A 155 -14.69 -7.96 -3.11
N TRP A 156 -13.61 -8.60 -2.69
CA TRP A 156 -13.68 -9.75 -1.80
C TRP A 156 -12.85 -9.51 -0.55
N ASN A 157 -13.37 -9.87 0.61
CA ASN A 157 -12.61 -9.85 1.85
C ASN A 157 -13.13 -10.93 2.79
N ARG A 158 -12.23 -11.55 3.57
CA ARG A 158 -12.57 -12.59 4.56
C ARG A 158 -13.70 -12.18 5.50
N THR A 159 -13.77 -10.91 5.87
CA THR A 159 -14.89 -10.31 6.62
C THR A 159 -15.76 -9.53 5.64
N PRO A 160 -16.93 -10.05 5.21
CA PRO A 160 -17.75 -9.43 4.17
C PRO A 160 -18.20 -8.01 4.49
N GLN A 161 -18.46 -7.72 5.77
CA GLN A 161 -18.89 -6.39 6.24
C GLN A 161 -17.88 -5.30 5.85
N ARG A 162 -16.58 -5.58 5.97
CA ARG A 162 -15.52 -4.64 5.57
C ARG A 162 -15.48 -4.41 4.07
N ALA A 163 -15.75 -5.45 3.27
CA ALA A 163 -15.84 -5.28 1.81
C ALA A 163 -17.05 -4.43 1.44
N GLU A 164 -18.18 -4.57 2.14
CA GLU A 164 -19.39 -3.77 1.89
C GLU A 164 -19.20 -2.30 2.26
N GLU A 165 -18.54 -2.02 3.39
CA GLU A 165 -18.15 -0.65 3.77
C GLU A 165 -17.27 0.01 2.69
N LEU A 166 -16.27 -0.72 2.17
CA LEU A 166 -15.44 -0.23 1.07
C LEU A 166 -16.25 -0.08 -0.23
N ALA A 167 -17.11 -1.03 -0.57
CA ALA A 167 -17.97 -0.96 -1.74
C ALA A 167 -18.85 0.29 -1.71
N GLN A 168 -19.43 0.60 -0.55
CA GLN A 168 -20.23 1.81 -0.37
C GLN A 168 -19.39 3.08 -0.54
N ALA A 169 -18.18 3.12 0.01
CA ALA A 169 -17.27 4.24 -0.19
C ALA A 169 -16.93 4.44 -1.68
N VAL A 170 -16.59 3.36 -2.40
CA VAL A 170 -16.28 3.37 -3.84
C VAL A 170 -17.46 3.87 -4.67
N ARG A 171 -18.69 3.42 -4.37
CA ARG A 171 -19.90 3.91 -5.02
C ARG A 171 -20.12 5.40 -4.78
N ASN A 172 -19.77 5.91 -3.60
CA ASN A 172 -19.84 7.34 -3.28
C ASN A 172 -18.73 8.14 -3.98
N TRP A 173 -17.60 7.51 -4.29
CA TRP A 173 -16.49 8.10 -5.05
C TRP A 173 -16.75 8.22 -6.55
N GLY A 174 -17.82 7.63 -7.07
CA GLY A 174 -18.27 7.75 -8.45
C GLY A 174 -18.32 6.43 -9.22
N LEU A 175 -17.63 5.38 -8.75
CA LEU A 175 -17.64 4.07 -9.40
C LEU A 175 -18.87 3.26 -8.95
N ARG A 176 -20.00 3.49 -9.63
CA ARG A 176 -21.30 2.88 -9.29
C ARG A 176 -21.33 1.37 -9.47
N ASN A 177 -20.59 0.84 -10.45
CA ASN A 177 -20.49 -0.60 -10.70
C ASN A 177 -19.47 -1.24 -9.75
N CYS A 178 -19.76 -1.23 -8.43
CA CYS A 178 -18.92 -1.85 -7.42
C CYS A 178 -19.76 -2.78 -6.53
N ARG A 179 -19.34 -4.05 -6.44
CA ARG A 179 -20.08 -5.13 -5.77
C ARG A 179 -19.16 -5.99 -4.90
N VAL A 180 -19.71 -6.52 -3.81
CA VAL A 180 -19.01 -7.49 -2.96
C VAL A 180 -19.24 -8.90 -3.49
N VAL A 181 -18.17 -9.69 -3.53
CA VAL A 181 -18.18 -11.10 -3.93
C VAL A 181 -18.20 -11.97 -2.68
N THR A 182 -19.06 -12.98 -2.67
CA THR A 182 -19.13 -13.99 -1.60
C THR A 182 -17.96 -14.98 -1.71
N ALA A 183 -17.76 -15.82 -0.70
CA ALA A 183 -16.75 -16.88 -0.79
C ALA A 183 -17.02 -17.81 -1.99
N ASP A 184 -18.27 -18.22 -2.22
CA ASP A 184 -18.64 -19.13 -3.31
C ASP A 184 -18.48 -18.49 -4.70
N GLY A 185 -18.69 -17.17 -4.81
CA GLY A 185 -18.55 -16.43 -6.07
C GLY A 185 -17.12 -16.02 -6.39
N LEU A 186 -16.16 -16.22 -5.48
CA LEU A 186 -14.79 -15.74 -5.66
C LEU A 186 -14.11 -16.36 -6.88
N ARG A 187 -14.34 -17.65 -7.11
CA ARG A 187 -13.72 -18.38 -8.24
C ARG A 187 -14.18 -17.83 -9.59
N GLU A 188 -15.48 -17.60 -9.75
CA GLU A 188 -16.06 -17.03 -10.96
C GLU A 188 -15.61 -15.57 -11.17
N ALA A 189 -15.54 -14.78 -10.10
CA ALA A 189 -15.02 -13.42 -10.16
C ALA A 189 -13.55 -13.39 -10.61
N ALA A 190 -12.73 -14.32 -10.12
CA ALA A 190 -11.33 -14.43 -10.51
C ALA A 190 -11.19 -14.86 -11.98
N SER A 191 -11.98 -15.82 -12.45
CA SER A 191 -11.89 -16.30 -13.85
C SER A 191 -12.44 -15.33 -14.90
N THR A 192 -13.17 -14.28 -14.48
CA THR A 192 -13.80 -13.32 -15.41
C THR A 192 -13.18 -11.92 -15.34
N ALA A 193 -12.43 -11.60 -14.29
CA ALA A 193 -11.76 -10.32 -14.16
C ALA A 193 -10.56 -10.21 -15.11
N GLY A 194 -10.41 -9.06 -15.77
CA GLY A 194 -9.21 -8.76 -16.56
C GLY A 194 -8.04 -8.28 -15.69
N LEU A 195 -8.35 -7.65 -14.55
CA LEU A 195 -7.38 -7.27 -13.53
C LEU A 195 -7.70 -7.96 -12.20
N ILE A 196 -6.70 -8.58 -11.58
CA ILE A 196 -6.83 -9.15 -10.22
C ILE A 196 -5.76 -8.50 -9.35
N ILE A 197 -6.16 -7.89 -8.24
CA ILE A 197 -5.25 -7.21 -7.33
C ILE A 197 -5.39 -7.81 -5.93
N ASN A 198 -4.30 -8.37 -5.41
CA ASN A 198 -4.22 -8.82 -4.03
C ASN A 198 -3.66 -7.71 -3.14
N ALA A 199 -4.54 -7.13 -2.31
CA ALA A 199 -4.19 -6.14 -1.29
C ALA A 199 -4.43 -6.70 0.13
N THR A 200 -4.46 -8.02 0.29
CA THR A 200 -4.57 -8.68 1.60
C THR A 200 -3.22 -8.79 2.29
N SER A 201 -3.26 -8.94 3.62
CA SER A 201 -2.09 -9.29 4.43
C SER A 201 -2.00 -10.80 4.72
N ALA A 202 -2.71 -11.64 3.94
CA ALA A 202 -2.61 -13.09 4.08
C ALA A 202 -1.14 -13.52 3.91
N GLY A 203 -0.68 -14.52 4.66
CA GLY A 203 0.72 -14.95 4.67
C GLY A 203 1.74 -14.00 5.33
N ILE A 204 1.40 -12.74 5.64
CA ILE A 204 2.31 -11.82 6.36
C ILE A 204 2.22 -12.01 7.88
N CYS A 205 1.00 -12.05 8.42
CA CYS A 205 0.77 -12.14 9.87
C CYS A 205 0.66 -13.58 10.37
N ASP A 206 0.37 -14.53 9.48
CA ASP A 206 0.23 -15.95 9.82
C ASP A 206 0.75 -16.79 8.64
N PRO A 207 1.90 -17.47 8.78
CA PRO A 207 2.45 -18.33 7.73
C PRO A 207 1.60 -19.60 7.50
N ASN A 208 0.64 -19.91 8.38
CA ASN A 208 -0.28 -21.04 8.23
C ASN A 208 -1.54 -20.68 7.45
N VAL A 209 -1.81 -19.39 7.21
CA VAL A 209 -2.85 -18.97 6.27
C VAL A 209 -2.33 -19.30 4.88
N LYS A 210 -2.69 -20.51 4.42
CA LYS A 210 -2.61 -20.89 3.01
C LYS A 210 -3.34 -19.84 2.18
N ASP A 211 -2.88 -19.69 0.94
CA ASP A 211 -3.36 -18.76 -0.08
C ASP A 211 -4.89 -18.61 -0.10
N LEU A 212 -5.40 -17.56 -0.76
CA LEU A 212 -6.81 -17.12 -0.79
C LEU A 212 -7.85 -18.16 -1.29
N GLY A 213 -7.46 -19.43 -1.41
CA GLY A 213 -8.27 -20.53 -1.93
C GLY A 213 -8.37 -20.49 -3.46
N LEU A 214 -7.57 -19.63 -4.08
CA LEU A 214 -7.48 -19.45 -5.53
C LEU A 214 -6.53 -20.51 -6.08
N ALA A 215 -7.08 -21.57 -6.69
CA ALA A 215 -6.30 -22.64 -7.30
C ALA A 215 -5.74 -22.23 -8.66
N ASP A 216 -4.72 -22.94 -9.15
CA ASP A 216 -3.98 -22.59 -10.38
C ASP A 216 -4.85 -22.54 -11.65
N ASP A 217 -5.96 -23.28 -11.66
CA ASP A 217 -6.84 -23.44 -12.83
C ASP A 217 -7.82 -22.29 -13.08
N ILE A 218 -7.78 -21.24 -12.26
CA ILE A 218 -8.68 -20.09 -12.39
C ILE A 218 -8.12 -18.98 -13.28
N PHE A 219 -6.80 -18.96 -13.46
CA PHE A 219 -6.11 -17.93 -14.22
C PHE A 219 -6.00 -18.33 -15.68
N HIS A 220 -5.89 -17.33 -16.56
CA HIS A 220 -5.75 -17.57 -17.99
C HIS A 220 -4.97 -16.45 -18.69
N GLU A 221 -4.53 -16.72 -19.92
CA GLU A 221 -3.94 -15.73 -20.81
C GLU A 221 -4.87 -14.52 -21.00
N GLY A 222 -4.28 -13.31 -21.00
CA GLY A 222 -5.02 -12.05 -21.14
C GLY A 222 -5.42 -11.39 -19.82
N GLN A 223 -5.23 -12.06 -18.68
CA GLN A 223 -5.35 -11.42 -17.36
C GLN A 223 -4.07 -10.72 -16.95
N PHE A 224 -4.22 -9.71 -16.08
CA PHE A 224 -3.11 -9.11 -15.36
C PHE A 224 -3.34 -9.24 -13.86
N VAL A 225 -2.41 -9.89 -13.17
CA VAL A 225 -2.48 -10.18 -11.73
C VAL A 225 -1.40 -9.41 -11.00
N MET A 226 -1.80 -8.57 -10.05
CA MET A 226 -0.89 -7.80 -9.20
C MET A 226 -1.04 -8.24 -7.74
N ASP A 227 0.04 -8.69 -7.12
CA ASP A 227 0.08 -8.84 -5.66
C ASP A 227 0.79 -7.63 -5.06
N LEU A 228 0.16 -6.91 -4.13
CA LEU A 228 0.80 -5.76 -3.48
C LEU A 228 1.90 -6.18 -2.50
N ARG A 229 2.01 -7.46 -2.20
CA ARG A 229 3.14 -8.01 -1.45
C ARG A 229 4.33 -8.16 -2.41
N TYR A 230 5.52 -7.99 -1.85
CA TYR A 230 6.78 -8.24 -2.54
C TYR A 230 7.40 -9.54 -2.03
N GLY A 231 8.17 -10.22 -2.89
CA GLY A 231 8.97 -11.41 -2.53
C GLY A 231 8.26 -12.76 -2.57
N GLY A 232 7.95 -13.24 -3.78
CA GLY A 232 7.62 -14.64 -4.08
C GLY A 232 6.35 -15.16 -3.41
N HIS A 233 5.20 -14.97 -4.05
CA HIS A 233 3.89 -15.43 -3.52
C HIS A 233 3.21 -16.42 -4.46
N THR A 234 2.50 -17.37 -3.86
CA THR A 234 1.75 -18.46 -4.51
C THR A 234 0.77 -17.96 -5.58
N LEU A 235 0.07 -16.84 -5.35
CA LEU A 235 -0.84 -16.22 -6.31
C LEU A 235 -0.15 -15.81 -7.62
N VAL A 236 1.01 -15.15 -7.50
CA VAL A 236 1.79 -14.66 -8.65
C VAL A 236 2.37 -15.84 -9.43
N THR A 237 2.83 -16.88 -8.73
CA THR A 237 3.31 -18.12 -9.35
C THR A 237 2.19 -18.82 -10.12
N ALA A 238 1.05 -19.06 -9.47
CA ALA A 238 -0.11 -19.71 -10.08
C ALA A 238 -0.62 -18.95 -11.31
N ALA A 239 -0.75 -17.62 -11.22
CA ALA A 239 -1.17 -16.80 -12.34
C ALA A 239 -0.17 -16.83 -13.50
N ARG A 240 1.13 -16.79 -13.21
CA ARG A 240 2.20 -16.87 -14.22
C ARG A 240 2.21 -18.23 -14.92
N ASP A 241 2.07 -19.31 -14.17
CA ASP A 241 2.08 -20.68 -14.71
C ASP A 241 0.87 -20.93 -15.64
N SER A 242 -0.22 -20.20 -15.44
CA SER A 242 -1.42 -20.20 -16.30
C SER A 242 -1.38 -19.15 -17.43
N GLY A 243 -0.24 -18.49 -17.65
CA GLY A 243 -0.03 -17.57 -18.78
C GLY A 243 -0.51 -16.13 -18.57
N ALA A 244 -0.92 -15.75 -17.35
CA ALA A 244 -1.27 -14.37 -17.04
C ALA A 244 -0.02 -13.47 -16.96
N VAL A 245 -0.21 -12.18 -17.25
CA VAL A 245 0.83 -11.18 -16.96
C VAL A 245 0.79 -10.90 -15.46
N VAL A 246 1.94 -10.97 -14.81
CA VAL A 246 2.00 -10.82 -13.35
C VAL A 246 2.93 -9.70 -12.92
N MET A 247 2.57 -9.07 -11.80
CA MET A 247 3.35 -8.04 -11.14
C MET A 247 3.31 -8.23 -9.63
N ASP A 248 4.44 -8.01 -8.98
CA ASP A 248 4.49 -7.95 -7.52
C ASP A 248 4.41 -6.51 -7.02
N GLY A 249 4.46 -6.35 -5.69
CA GLY A 249 4.30 -5.07 -5.04
C GLY A 249 5.58 -4.26 -4.95
N TRP A 250 6.70 -4.75 -5.48
CA TRP A 250 8.01 -4.12 -5.24
C TRP A 250 8.09 -2.73 -5.86
N GLU A 251 7.70 -2.57 -7.12
CA GLU A 251 7.74 -1.26 -7.76
C GLU A 251 6.71 -0.30 -7.12
N MET A 252 5.55 -0.81 -6.67
CA MET A 252 4.59 0.01 -5.91
C MET A 252 5.20 0.49 -4.59
N LEU A 253 5.92 -0.38 -3.88
CA LEU A 253 6.63 -0.06 -2.63
C LEU A 253 7.64 1.07 -2.86
N VAL A 254 8.38 1.04 -3.97
CA VAL A 254 9.34 2.10 -4.34
C VAL A 254 8.61 3.41 -4.63
N GLN A 255 7.57 3.39 -5.47
CA GLN A 255 6.86 4.60 -5.89
C GLN A 255 6.19 5.32 -4.72
N GLN A 256 5.53 4.60 -3.80
CA GLN A 256 4.95 5.25 -2.61
C GLN A 256 6.03 5.80 -1.67
N ALA A 257 7.22 5.16 -1.63
CA ALA A 257 8.32 5.59 -0.79
C ALA A 257 8.97 6.88 -1.34
N VAL A 258 9.09 7.00 -2.66
CA VAL A 258 9.50 8.22 -3.36
C VAL A 258 8.61 9.38 -2.96
N LEU A 259 7.28 9.23 -3.10
CA LEU A 259 6.34 10.29 -2.75
C LEU A 259 6.40 10.68 -1.27
N SER A 260 6.58 9.70 -0.38
CA SER A 260 6.71 9.96 1.06
C SER A 260 8.00 10.72 1.39
N PHE A 261 9.10 10.38 0.74
CA PHE A 261 10.38 11.07 0.88
C PHE A 261 10.28 12.54 0.49
N GLU A 262 9.65 12.82 -0.65
CA GLU A 262 9.45 14.17 -1.16
C GLU A 262 8.58 15.00 -0.20
N LEU A 263 7.56 14.39 0.42
CA LEU A 263 6.71 15.05 1.41
C LEU A 263 7.47 15.50 2.67
N TRP A 264 8.42 14.69 3.18
CA TRP A 264 9.19 15.07 4.38
C TRP A 264 10.31 16.06 4.10
N THR A 265 10.95 15.94 2.94
CA THR A 265 12.22 16.63 2.67
C THR A 265 12.07 17.82 1.74
N GLY A 266 11.00 17.87 0.93
CA GLY A 266 10.84 18.82 -0.17
C GLY A 266 11.83 18.60 -1.33
N ALA A 267 12.72 17.62 -1.22
CA ALA A 267 13.73 17.29 -2.24
C ALA A 267 13.23 16.16 -3.12
N LYS A 268 13.54 16.22 -4.42
CA LYS A 268 13.24 15.14 -5.38
C LYS A 268 13.92 13.84 -4.93
N ALA A 269 13.15 12.75 -4.84
CA ALA A 269 13.70 11.50 -4.37
C ALA A 269 14.62 10.84 -5.43
N PRO A 270 15.75 10.24 -5.04
CA PRO A 270 16.65 9.52 -5.93
C PRO A 270 16.16 8.07 -6.12
N GLY A 271 15.06 7.90 -6.87
CA GLY A 271 14.37 6.61 -7.01
C GLY A 271 15.25 5.44 -7.43
N GLU A 272 16.26 5.65 -8.29
CA GLU A 272 17.22 4.60 -8.66
C GLU A 272 18.06 4.10 -7.48
N ALA A 273 18.51 5.01 -6.62
CA ALA A 273 19.25 4.64 -5.41
C ALA A 273 18.37 3.91 -4.40
N MET A 274 17.08 4.27 -4.32
CA MET A 274 16.10 3.56 -3.49
C MET A 274 15.92 2.11 -3.99
N ARG A 275 15.73 1.92 -5.30
CA ARG A 275 15.64 0.60 -5.93
C ARG A 275 16.87 -0.26 -5.66
N ALA A 276 18.07 0.30 -5.85
CA ALA A 276 19.32 -0.42 -5.65
C ALA A 276 19.54 -0.85 -4.19
N ALA A 277 19.02 -0.10 -3.22
CA ALA A 277 19.19 -0.38 -1.79
C ALA A 277 18.24 -1.44 -1.24
N ALA A 278 17.13 -1.72 -1.93
CA ALA A 278 16.16 -2.73 -1.57
C ALA A 278 15.87 -3.59 -2.80
N PRO A 279 16.79 -4.48 -3.21
CA PRO A 279 16.58 -5.31 -4.38
C PRO A 279 15.31 -6.15 -4.22
N SER A 280 14.58 -6.35 -5.32
CA SER A 280 13.50 -7.33 -5.36
C SER A 280 14.05 -8.71 -4.98
N ALA A 281 13.31 -9.49 -4.21
CA ALA A 281 13.60 -10.91 -4.12
C ALA A 281 13.19 -11.52 -5.47
N GLU A 282 14.16 -12.10 -6.19
CA GLU A 282 13.93 -12.85 -7.43
C GLU A 282 13.08 -14.10 -7.18
#